data_AF-X1G2E4-F1
#
_entry.id   AF-X1G2E4-F1
#
_cell.length_a   1.000
_cell.length_b   1.000
_cell.length_c   1.000
_cell.angle_alpha   90.00
_cell.angle_beta   90.00
_cell.angle_gamma   90.00
#
_symmetry.space_group_name_H-M   'P 1'
#
loop_
_entity.id
_entity.type
_entity.pdbx_description
1 polymer ?
#
loop_
_entity_poly.entity_id
_entity_poly.type
_entity_poly.pdbx_seq_one_letter_code
_entity_poly.pdbx_strand_id
1 'polypeptide(L)'
;IGMILGKVDFANLFIILKEGKIAGPYASLTSAQEAGAVTVNYGLFVNTIVNFLIVAFAIFLLIRVINKIKMKEEALPPEPTTKDCPYCLSRIPIKAIRCSHCTSELVAE
;
A
#
# COMPACT_ATOMS: atom_id res chain seq x y z
N ILE A 1 -10.50 -12.80 9.64
CA ILE A 1 -11.34 -11.77 8.98
C ILE A 1 -12.80 -11.87 9.47
N GLY A 2 -13.49 -13.01 9.31
CA GLY A 2 -14.87 -13.20 9.82
C GLY A 2 -15.04 -13.04 11.35
N MET A 3 -14.00 -13.33 12.14
CA MET A 3 -14.02 -13.11 13.60
C MET A 3 -13.90 -11.63 13.99
N ILE A 4 -13.25 -10.80 13.16
CA ILE A 4 -13.08 -9.35 13.41
C ILE A 4 -14.29 -8.54 12.92
N LEU A 5 -14.99 -9.02 11.88
CA LEU A 5 -16.19 -8.38 11.30
C LEU A 5 -17.52 -8.84 11.95
N GLY A 6 -17.49 -9.48 13.13
CA GLY A 6 -18.69 -9.71 13.92
C GLY A 6 -19.45 -11.01 13.65
N LYS A 7 -18.76 -12.15 13.51
CA LYS A 7 -19.37 -13.50 13.35
C LYS A 7 -20.17 -13.69 12.06
N VAL A 8 -19.87 -12.95 11.00
CA VAL A 8 -20.55 -13.15 9.71
C VAL A 8 -19.84 -14.25 8.92
N ASP A 9 -20.42 -15.44 8.93
CA ASP A 9 -19.96 -16.57 8.12
C ASP A 9 -20.63 -16.51 6.73
N PHE A 10 -20.09 -15.64 5.88
CA PHE A 10 -20.55 -15.49 4.50
C PHE A 10 -20.40 -16.78 3.69
N ALA A 11 -19.62 -17.77 4.14
CA ALA A 11 -19.53 -19.04 3.43
C ALA A 11 -20.86 -19.79 3.42
N ASN A 12 -21.74 -19.63 4.40
CA ASN A 12 -23.01 -20.38 4.49
C ASN A 12 -24.23 -19.61 3.95
N LEU A 13 -24.01 -18.51 3.23
CA LEU A 13 -25.07 -17.74 2.57
C LEU A 13 -25.24 -18.20 1.12
N PHE A 14 -26.32 -18.95 0.88
CA PHE A 14 -26.64 -19.51 -0.42
C PHE A 14 -28.14 -19.59 -0.68
N ILE A 15 -28.51 -19.50 -1.95
CA ILE A 15 -29.89 -19.69 -2.41
C ILE A 15 -29.96 -21.04 -3.14
N ILE A 16 -30.91 -21.88 -2.77
CA ILE A 16 -31.18 -23.15 -3.44
C ILE A 16 -32.09 -22.85 -4.64
N LEU A 17 -31.58 -23.08 -5.86
CA LEU A 17 -32.36 -22.92 -7.09
C LEU A 17 -33.14 -24.18 -7.45
N LYS A 18 -32.59 -25.35 -7.09
CA LYS A 18 -33.22 -26.65 -7.36
C LYS A 18 -32.83 -27.62 -6.25
N GLU A 19 -33.82 -28.29 -5.70
CA GLU A 19 -33.60 -29.35 -4.71
C GLU A 19 -32.83 -30.52 -5.35
N GLY A 20 -31.95 -31.11 -4.55
CA GLY A 20 -31.17 -32.27 -4.95
C GLY A 20 -31.95 -33.57 -4.79
N LYS A 21 -31.24 -34.70 -4.74
CA LYS A 21 -31.83 -36.04 -4.53
C LYS A 21 -32.52 -36.19 -3.17
N ILE A 22 -32.21 -35.34 -2.21
CA ILE A 22 -32.75 -35.37 -0.84
C ILE A 22 -33.46 -34.04 -0.62
N ALA A 23 -34.78 -34.02 -0.40
CA ALA A 23 -35.53 -32.78 -0.17
C ALA A 23 -35.12 -32.11 1.15
N GLY A 24 -35.06 -30.77 1.16
CA GLY A 24 -34.49 -29.95 2.24
C GLY A 24 -35.33 -29.85 3.52
N PRO A 25 -34.82 -29.17 4.58
CA PRO A 25 -33.80 -28.11 4.55
C PRO A 25 -32.35 -28.57 4.84
N TYR A 26 -31.39 -27.94 4.17
CA TYR A 26 -29.95 -28.17 4.35
C TYR A 26 -29.34 -27.17 5.34
N ALA A 27 -28.57 -27.64 6.32
CA ALA A 27 -27.99 -26.80 7.37
C ALA A 27 -26.71 -26.05 6.94
N SER A 28 -26.05 -26.48 5.87
CA SER A 28 -24.79 -25.89 5.38
C SER A 28 -24.63 -26.06 3.88
N LEU A 29 -23.74 -25.25 3.29
CA LEU A 29 -23.42 -25.34 1.86
C LEU A 29 -22.98 -26.74 1.44
N THR A 30 -22.14 -27.36 2.27
CA THR A 30 -21.60 -28.69 2.04
C THR A 30 -22.72 -29.72 1.97
N SER A 31 -23.70 -29.64 2.86
CA SER A 31 -24.85 -30.57 2.86
C SER A 31 -25.77 -30.40 1.64
N ALA A 32 -25.92 -29.18 1.13
CA ALA A 32 -26.69 -28.92 -0.09
C ALA A 32 -25.96 -29.43 -1.35
N GLN A 33 -24.63 -29.27 -1.41
CA GLN A 33 -23.80 -29.78 -2.50
C GLN A 33 -23.78 -31.33 -2.52
N GLU A 34 -23.65 -31.98 -1.36
CA GLU A 34 -23.67 -33.44 -1.23
C GLU A 34 -25.04 -34.03 -1.63
N ALA A 35 -26.13 -33.33 -1.33
CA ALA A 35 -27.47 -33.71 -1.78
C ALA A 35 -27.66 -33.54 -3.31
N GLY A 36 -26.70 -32.93 -4.01
CA GLY A 36 -26.80 -32.61 -5.43
C GLY A 36 -27.75 -31.45 -5.73
N ALA A 37 -28.04 -30.61 -4.74
CA ALA A 37 -28.87 -29.42 -4.93
C ALA A 37 -28.09 -28.34 -5.68
N VAL A 38 -28.74 -27.70 -6.64
CA VAL A 38 -28.13 -26.58 -7.36
C VAL A 38 -28.26 -25.34 -6.49
N THR A 39 -27.12 -24.85 -6.00
CA THR A 39 -27.03 -23.71 -5.08
C THR A 39 -26.26 -22.55 -5.72
N VAL A 40 -26.73 -21.32 -5.46
CA VAL A 40 -26.02 -20.08 -5.79
C VAL A 40 -25.37 -19.56 -4.53
N ASN A 41 -24.03 -19.65 -4.49
CA ASN A 41 -23.22 -19.38 -3.32
C ASN A 41 -22.70 -17.95 -3.35
N TYR A 42 -23.61 -16.98 -3.27
CA TYR A 42 -23.28 -15.56 -3.33
C TYR A 42 -22.42 -15.11 -2.14
N GLY A 43 -22.52 -15.80 -1.00
CA GLY A 43 -21.74 -15.46 0.17
C GLY A 43 -20.23 -15.69 -0.01
N LEU A 44 -19.81 -16.69 -0.81
CA LEU A 44 -18.40 -16.88 -1.15
C LEU A 44 -17.88 -15.73 -2.04
N PHE A 45 -18.71 -15.25 -2.97
CA PHE A 45 -18.38 -14.12 -3.84
C PHE A 45 -18.22 -12.80 -3.06
N VAL A 46 -19.09 -12.55 -2.08
CA VAL A 46 -18.94 -11.39 -1.19
C VAL A 46 -17.66 -11.51 -0.36
N ASN A 47 -17.33 -12.71 0.14
CA ASN A 47 -16.10 -12.94 0.89
C ASN A 47 -14.85 -12.64 0.05
N THR A 48 -14.79 -13.10 -1.20
CA THR A 48 -13.65 -12.82 -2.09
C THR A 48 -13.50 -11.33 -2.38
N ILE A 49 -14.60 -10.60 -2.60
CA ILE A 49 -14.58 -9.13 -2.77
C ILE A 49 -14.05 -8.45 -1.51
N VAL A 50 -14.58 -8.81 -0.33
CA VAL A 50 -14.14 -8.21 0.94
C VAL A 50 -12.66 -8.48 1.19
N ASN A 51 -12.19 -9.70 0.96
CA ASN A 51 -10.78 -10.03 1.10
C ASN A 51 -9.90 -9.21 0.13
N PHE A 52 -10.32 -9.09 -1.13
CA PHE A 52 -9.60 -8.28 -2.12
C PHE A 52 -9.52 -6.82 -1.69
N LEU A 53 -10.62 -6.23 -1.20
CA LEU A 53 -10.65 -4.86 -0.71
C LEU A 53 -9.76 -4.65 0.51
N ILE A 54 -9.74 -5.58 1.46
CA ILE A 54 -8.88 -5.50 2.65
C ILE A 54 -7.41 -5.53 2.24
N VAL A 55 -7.01 -6.46 1.38
CA VAL A 55 -5.62 -6.58 0.91
C VAL A 55 -5.21 -5.34 0.11
N ALA A 56 -6.07 -4.87 -0.80
CA ALA A 56 -5.82 -3.65 -1.57
C ALA A 56 -5.67 -2.42 -0.66
N PHE A 57 -6.53 -2.28 0.35
CA PHE A 57 -6.46 -1.18 1.33
C PHE A 57 -5.19 -1.25 2.19
N ALA A 58 -4.78 -2.44 2.62
CA ALA A 58 -3.55 -2.64 3.38
C ALA A 58 -2.31 -2.26 2.56
N ILE A 59 -2.23 -2.70 1.30
CA ILE A 59 -1.14 -2.35 0.37
C ILE A 59 -1.13 -0.84 0.11
N PHE A 60 -2.30 -0.23 -0.10
CA PHE A 60 -2.43 1.21 -0.30
C PHE A 60 -1.88 2.01 0.89
N LEU A 61 -2.24 1.63 2.12
CA LEU A 61 -1.71 2.28 3.33
C LEU A 61 -0.19 2.11 3.45
N LEU A 62 0.33 0.92 3.16
CA LEU A 62 1.77 0.64 3.19
C LEU A 62 2.53 1.55 2.22
N ILE A 63 2.10 1.62 0.96
CA ILE A 63 2.73 2.47 -0.07
C ILE A 63 2.63 3.95 0.34
N ARG A 64 1.48 4.39 0.85
CA ARG A 64 1.28 5.76 1.32
C ARG A 64 2.24 6.12 2.46
N VAL A 65 2.47 5.22 3.40
CA VAL A 65 3.42 5.44 4.51
C VAL A 65 4.84 5.53 3.99
N ILE A 66 5.27 4.61 3.12
CA ILE A 66 6.62 4.63 2.54
C ILE A 66 6.85 5.93 1.76
N ASN A 67 5.91 6.33 0.90
CA ASN A 67 6.03 7.57 0.14
C ASN A 67 6.09 8.81 1.04
N LYS A 68 5.34 8.81 2.15
CA LYS A 68 5.37 9.91 3.12
C LYS A 68 6.71 10.00 3.86
N ILE A 69 7.35 8.87 4.16
CA ILE A 69 8.67 8.84 4.82
C ILE A 69 9.75 9.31 3.84
N LYS A 70 9.77 8.78 2.60
CA LYS A 70 10.74 9.18 1.57
C LYS A 70 10.70 10.68 1.25
N MET A 71 9.50 11.26 1.13
CA MET A 71 9.33 12.71 0.96
C MET A 71 9.91 13.53 2.12
N LYS A 72 9.98 12.95 3.33
CA LYS A 72 10.51 13.63 4.51
C LYS A 72 12.04 13.55 4.59
N GLU A 73 12.66 12.52 4.02
CA GLU A 73 14.11 12.41 3.86
C GLU A 73 14.65 13.31 2.74
N GLU A 74 13.92 13.48 1.64
CA GLU A 74 14.27 14.43 0.57
C GLU A 74 14.14 15.90 0.98
N ALA A 75 13.52 16.17 2.14
CA ALA A 75 13.38 17.50 2.73
C ALA A 75 14.53 17.86 3.68
N LEU A 76 15.61 17.06 3.76
CA LEU A 76 16.88 17.57 4.27
C LEU A 76 17.35 18.65 3.27
N PRO A 77 17.47 19.92 3.69
CA PRO A 77 17.93 20.96 2.79
C PRO A 77 19.28 20.52 2.22
N PRO A 78 19.48 20.59 0.88
CA PRO A 78 20.74 20.20 0.29
C PRO A 78 21.84 20.94 1.03
N GLU A 79 22.86 20.21 1.49
CA GLU A 79 24.03 20.81 2.12
C GLU A 79 24.50 21.97 1.22
N PRO A 80 24.80 23.15 1.80
CA PRO A 80 25.15 24.31 1.00
C PRO A 80 26.28 23.92 0.06
N THR A 81 26.07 23.94 -1.26
CA THR A 81 27.08 23.54 -2.25
C THR A 81 28.04 24.68 -2.58
N THR A 82 27.77 25.87 -2.05
CA THR A 82 28.46 27.12 -2.36
C THR A 82 28.97 27.82 -1.09
N LYS A 83 30.17 28.38 -1.17
CA LYS A 83 30.75 29.32 -0.20
C LYS A 83 31.00 30.68 -0.86
N ASP A 84 31.14 31.73 -0.07
CA ASP A 84 31.55 33.03 -0.59
C ASP A 84 33.08 33.12 -0.66
N CYS A 85 33.60 33.70 -1.75
CA CYS A 85 35.03 33.95 -1.89
C CYS A 85 35.48 35.05 -0.93
N PRO A 86 36.53 34.86 -0.11
CA PRO A 86 37.00 35.86 0.86
C PRO A 86 37.58 37.14 0.20
N TYR A 87 37.96 37.07 -1.07
CA TYR A 87 38.58 38.19 -1.78
C TYR A 87 37.59 39.03 -2.59
N CYS A 88 36.64 38.38 -3.27
CA CYS A 88 35.73 39.06 -4.21
C CYS A 88 34.24 38.86 -3.91
N LEU A 89 33.89 38.15 -2.83
CA LEU A 89 32.53 37.92 -2.34
C LEU A 89 31.57 37.27 -3.36
N SER A 90 32.10 36.70 -4.44
CA SER A 90 31.32 35.91 -5.39
C SER A 90 31.03 34.52 -4.82
N ARG A 91 29.82 33.99 -5.06
CA ARG A 91 29.46 32.61 -4.71
C ARG A 91 30.23 31.62 -5.57
N ILE A 92 30.94 30.69 -4.93
CA ILE A 92 31.78 29.68 -5.57
C ILE A 92 31.52 28.29 -4.98
N PRO A 93 31.81 27.20 -5.69
CA PRO A 93 31.71 25.85 -5.13
C PRO A 93 32.60 25.68 -3.89
N ILE A 94 32.14 24.96 -2.87
CA ILE A 94 32.91 24.74 -1.63
C ILE A 94 34.30 24.14 -1.90
N LYS A 95 34.38 23.22 -2.86
CA LYS A 95 35.62 22.52 -3.25
C LYS A 95 36.52 23.32 -4.21
N ALA A 96 36.18 24.58 -4.51
CA ALA A 96 36.99 25.39 -5.43
C ALA A 96 38.34 25.74 -4.81
N ILE A 97 39.42 25.34 -5.49
CA ILE A 97 40.82 25.66 -5.15
C ILE A 97 41.20 27.04 -5.73
N ARG A 98 40.50 27.50 -6.77
CA ARG A 98 40.70 28.79 -7.42
C ARG A 98 39.36 29.46 -7.72
N CYS A 99 39.26 30.75 -7.44
CA CYS A 99 38.03 31.50 -7.70
C CYS A 99 37.83 31.77 -9.20
N SER A 100 36.65 31.48 -9.75
CA SER A 100 36.35 31.74 -11.18
C SER A 100 36.21 33.24 -11.52
N HIS A 101 35.92 34.09 -10.53
CA HIS A 101 35.64 35.51 -10.77
C HIS A 101 36.91 36.37 -10.66
N CYS A 102 37.69 36.19 -9.59
CA CYS A 102 38.90 36.99 -9.34
C CYS A 102 40.20 36.20 -9.53
N THR A 103 40.15 34.92 -9.87
CA THR A 103 41.31 34.05 -10.10
C THR A 103 42.25 33.87 -8.91
N SER A 104 41.84 34.30 -7.71
CA SER A 104 42.60 34.09 -6.47
C SER A 104 42.66 32.61 -6.10
N GLU A 105 43.76 32.20 -5.49
CA GLU A 105 43.91 30.87 -4.90
C GLU A 105 43.22 30.85 -3.53
N LEU A 106 42.49 29.76 -3.27
CA LEU A 106 41.70 29.57 -2.06
C LEU A 106 42.28 28.38 -1.32
N VAL A 107 42.56 28.54 -0.04
CA VAL A 107 42.94 27.42 0.82
C VAL A 107 41.71 26.54 0.99
N ALA A 108 41.84 25.26 0.64
CA ALA A 108 40.81 24.26 0.92
C ALA A 108 40.83 23.99 2.42
N GLU A 109 39.89 24.59 3.14
CA GLU A 109 39.60 24.28 4.55
C GLU A 109 38.45 23.27 4.63
#